data_AF-A0A8N1S910-F1
#
_entry.id   AF-A0A8N1S910-F1
#
_cell.length_a   1.000
_cell.length_b   1.000
_cell.length_c   1.000
_cell.angle_alpha   90.00
_cell.angle_beta   90.00
_cell.angle_gamma   90.00
#
_symmetry.space_group_name_H-M   'P 1'
#
loop_
_entity.id
_entity.type
_entity.pdbx_description
1 polymer ?
#
loop_
_entity_poly.entity_id
_entity_poly.type
_entity_poly.pdbx_seq_one_letter_code
_entity_poly.pdbx_strand_id
1 'polypeptide(L)'
;MDCYELLGCNENSTHEELKRAYHERLLQFHPDKNNTNVQKFFDIKAAWQVLGNPQTRKRYDAACDQERLEQEANLVYARISSSDLEKSDFENTFFYRCRCGERYLVEPKTLEAKNTRLHVMCDGCTLVIIVET
;
A
#
# COMPACT_ATOMS: atom_id res chain seq x y z
N MET A 1 3.34 0.00 -6.57
CA MET A 1 4.49 0.62 -7.29
C MET A 1 4.07 2.04 -7.60
N ASP A 2 4.72 3.01 -6.96
CA ASP A 2 4.38 4.40 -7.16
C ASP A 2 5.13 4.96 -8.38
N CYS A 3 4.39 5.19 -9.47
CA CYS A 3 4.94 5.73 -10.71
C CYS A 3 5.46 7.16 -10.53
N TYR A 4 4.90 7.93 -9.60
CA TYR A 4 5.33 9.29 -9.31
C TYR A 4 6.67 9.28 -8.57
N GLU A 5 6.87 8.40 -7.59
CA GLU A 5 8.15 8.23 -6.89
C GLU A 5 9.29 7.81 -7.83
N LEU A 6 9.01 6.93 -8.80
CA LEU A 6 10.01 6.48 -9.79
C LEU A 6 10.51 7.63 -10.66
N LEU A 7 9.64 8.57 -11.03
CA LEU A 7 10.01 9.80 -11.73
C LEU A 7 10.56 10.88 -10.77
N GLY A 8 10.28 10.77 -9.47
CA GLY A 8 10.61 11.79 -8.47
C GLY A 8 9.68 12.99 -8.50
N CYS A 9 8.43 12.77 -8.92
CA CYS A 9 7.38 13.79 -8.97
C CYS A 9 6.29 13.49 -7.93
N ASN A 10 5.37 14.43 -7.77
CA ASN A 10 4.16 14.24 -6.96
C ASN A 10 2.95 14.03 -7.88
N GLU A 11 1.85 13.50 -7.34
CA GLU A 11 0.55 13.37 -8.01
C GLU A 11 0.03 14.72 -8.55
N ASN A 12 0.44 15.82 -7.91
CA ASN A 12 0.10 17.20 -8.29
C ASN A 12 0.99 17.78 -9.39
N SER A 13 2.05 17.06 -9.82
CA SER A 13 2.98 17.56 -10.82
C SER A 13 2.31 17.75 -12.18
N THR A 14 2.66 18.85 -12.85
CA THR A 14 2.16 19.15 -14.20
C THR A 14 2.75 18.19 -15.23
N HIS A 15 2.12 18.09 -16.40
CA HIS A 15 2.64 17.24 -17.48
C HIS A 15 4.05 17.66 -17.92
N GLU A 16 4.36 18.96 -17.92
CA GLU A 16 5.68 19.48 -18.26
C GLU A 16 6.75 19.07 -17.24
N GLU A 17 6.41 19.12 -15.94
CA GLU A 17 7.29 18.67 -14.87
C GLU A 17 7.58 17.17 -14.95
N LEU A 18 6.55 16.35 -15.20
CA LEU A 18 6.71 14.91 -15.40
C LEU A 18 7.63 14.62 -16.59
N LYS A 19 7.47 15.36 -17.69
CA LYS A 19 8.30 15.20 -18.90
C LYS A 19 9.75 15.57 -18.63
N ARG A 20 9.99 16.67 -17.92
CA ARG A 20 11.33 17.10 -17.52
C ARG A 20 11.99 16.05 -16.62
N ALA A 21 11.30 15.60 -15.58
CA ALA A 21 11.79 14.61 -14.64
C ALA A 21 12.11 13.27 -15.33
N TYR A 22 11.26 12.82 -16.26
CA TYR A 22 11.52 11.64 -17.06
C TYR A 22 12.82 11.75 -17.87
N HIS A 23 13.07 12.88 -18.53
CA HIS A 23 14.30 13.09 -19.30
C HIS A 23 15.54 13.12 -18.40
N GLU A 24 15.48 13.80 -17.25
CA GLU A 24 16.58 13.86 -16.29
C GLU A 24 16.92 12.46 -15.75
N ARG A 25 15.90 11.69 -15.36
CA ARG A 25 16.05 10.32 -14.87
C ARG A 25 16.58 9.37 -15.94
N LEU A 26 16.10 9.47 -17.18
CA LEU A 26 16.64 8.68 -18.29
C LEU A 26 18.13 8.93 -18.54
N LEU A 27 18.58 10.18 -18.46
CA LEU A 27 19.99 10.53 -18.62
C LEU A 27 20.84 10.01 -17.46
N GLN A 28 20.31 10.05 -16.25
CA GLN A 28 20.97 9.56 -15.04
C GLN A 28 21.16 8.03 -15.04
N PHE A 29 20.17 7.30 -15.55
CA PHE A 29 20.13 5.83 -15.53
C PHE A 29 20.36 5.21 -16.92
N HIS A 30 20.90 5.96 -17.88
CA HIS A 30 21.15 5.43 -19.22
C HIS A 30 22.15 4.26 -19.18
N PRO A 31 21.85 3.11 -19.81
CA PRO A 31 22.68 1.90 -19.72
C PRO A 31 24.12 2.12 -20.21
N ASP A 32 24.31 3.04 -21.17
CA ASP A 32 25.63 3.43 -21.69
C ASP A 32 26.53 4.11 -20.64
N LYS A 33 25.94 4.88 -19.71
CA LYS A 33 26.69 5.62 -18.68
C LYS A 33 26.68 4.90 -17.33
N ASN A 34 25.71 4.02 -17.08
CA ASN A 34 25.47 3.41 -15.77
C ASN A 34 24.96 1.97 -15.93
N ASN A 35 25.90 1.05 -16.16
CA ASN A 35 25.61 -0.36 -16.46
C ASN A 35 25.09 -1.17 -15.25
N THR A 36 25.11 -0.60 -14.05
CA THR A 36 24.71 -1.26 -12.79
C THR A 36 23.23 -1.10 -12.47
N ASN A 37 22.53 -0.15 -13.09
CA ASN A 37 21.16 0.23 -12.75
C ASN A 37 20.18 0.11 -13.93
N VAL A 38 20.40 -0.88 -14.79
CA VAL A 38 19.57 -1.13 -15.98
C VAL A 38 18.09 -1.38 -15.60
N GLN A 39 17.81 -1.98 -14.45
CA GLN A 39 16.43 -2.16 -13.96
C GLN A 39 15.70 -0.83 -13.77
N LYS A 40 16.34 0.15 -13.12
CA LYS A 40 15.76 1.49 -12.91
C LYS A 40 15.40 2.17 -14.23
N PHE A 41 16.21 1.98 -15.26
CA PHE A 41 15.92 2.50 -16.60
C PHE A 41 14.61 1.95 -17.17
N PHE A 42 14.35 0.64 -16.99
CA PHE A 42 13.09 0.03 -17.39
C PHE A 42 11.92 0.52 -16.52
N ASP A 43 12.12 0.65 -15.22
CA ASP A 43 11.10 1.16 -14.29
C ASP A 43 10.69 2.60 -14.63
N ILE A 44 11.66 3.47 -14.94
CA ILE A 44 11.42 4.86 -15.37
C ILE A 44 10.64 4.89 -16.68
N LYS A 45 10.98 4.02 -17.64
CA LYS A 45 10.22 3.90 -18.89
C LYS A 45 8.80 3.41 -18.66
N ALA A 46 8.61 2.42 -17.80
CA ALA A 46 7.29 1.92 -17.43
C ALA A 46 6.44 3.01 -16.77
N ALA A 47 7.01 3.76 -15.82
CA ALA A 47 6.35 4.88 -15.17
C ALA A 47 5.91 5.96 -16.19
N TRP A 48 6.77 6.29 -17.17
CA TRP A 48 6.40 7.24 -18.23
C TRP A 48 5.32 6.74 -19.18
N GLN A 49 5.26 5.44 -19.49
CA GLN A 49 4.15 4.88 -20.28
C GLN A 49 2.79 5.08 -19.60
N VAL A 50 2.79 5.07 -18.27
CA VAL A 50 1.59 5.27 -17.46
C VAL A 50 1.27 6.76 -17.28
N LEU A 51 2.24 7.57 -16.87
CA LEU A 51 2.02 8.99 -16.51
C LEU A 51 2.15 9.97 -17.69
N GLY A 52 2.75 9.54 -18.80
CA GLY A 52 3.08 10.39 -19.94
C GLY A 52 1.89 10.76 -20.84
N ASN A 53 0.77 10.03 -20.80
CA ASN A 53 -0.44 10.41 -21.51
C ASN A 53 -1.53 10.83 -20.49
N PRO A 54 -2.21 11.97 -20.69
CA PRO A 54 -3.28 12.41 -19.79
C PRO A 54 -4.39 11.36 -19.56
N GLN A 55 -4.72 10.57 -20.58
CA GLN A 55 -5.74 9.52 -20.46
C GLN A 55 -5.25 8.34 -19.62
N THR A 56 -4.00 7.91 -19.80
CA THR A 56 -3.42 6.80 -19.03
C THR A 56 -3.13 7.23 -17.60
N ARG A 57 -2.66 8.46 -17.39
CA ARG A 57 -2.50 9.08 -16.08
C ARG A 57 -3.83 9.10 -15.33
N LYS A 58 -4.90 9.59 -15.94
CA LYS A 58 -6.23 9.62 -15.31
C LYS A 58 -6.72 8.23 -14.90
N ARG A 59 -6.45 7.20 -15.72
CA ARG A 59 -6.80 5.80 -15.38
C ARG A 59 -5.95 5.27 -14.24
N TYR A 60 -4.66 5.61 -14.22
CA TYR A 60 -3.76 5.26 -13.13
C TYR A 60 -4.17 5.92 -11.82
N ASP A 61 -4.40 7.24 -11.83
CA ASP A 61 -4.84 8.00 -10.66
C ASP A 61 -6.16 7.43 -10.13
N ALA A 62 -7.14 7.14 -11.01
CA ALA A 62 -8.39 6.51 -10.62
C ALA A 62 -8.22 5.09 -10.05
N ALA A 63 -7.27 4.31 -10.56
CA ALA A 63 -6.97 2.98 -10.03
C ALA A 63 -6.27 3.07 -8.66
N CYS A 64 -5.35 4.02 -8.47
CA CYS A 64 -4.72 4.27 -7.18
C CYS A 64 -5.73 4.77 -6.14
N ASP A 65 -6.63 5.68 -6.54
CA ASP A 65 -7.73 6.12 -5.67
C ASP A 65 -8.68 4.98 -5.34
N GLN A 66 -9.02 4.13 -6.32
CA GLN A 66 -9.85 2.95 -6.08
C GLN A 66 -9.16 1.97 -5.12
N GLU A 67 -7.88 1.68 -5.31
CA GLU A 67 -7.10 0.80 -4.43
C GLU A 67 -7.01 1.37 -3.01
N ARG A 68 -6.77 2.69 -2.89
CA ARG A 68 -6.79 3.39 -1.59
C ARG A 68 -8.16 3.31 -0.93
N LEU A 69 -9.23 3.59 -1.69
CA LEU A 69 -10.59 3.47 -1.21
C LEU A 69 -10.93 2.03 -0.85
N GLU A 70 -10.46 1.01 -1.56
CA GLU A 70 -10.68 -0.40 -1.21
C GLU A 70 -9.95 -0.80 0.07
N GLN A 71 -8.73 -0.30 0.27
CA GLN A 71 -8.00 -0.45 1.53
C GLN A 71 -8.75 0.24 2.69
N GLU A 72 -9.33 1.41 2.45
CA GLU A 72 -10.11 2.20 3.41
C GLU A 72 -11.56 1.71 3.59
N ALA A 73 -12.16 1.07 2.58
CA ALA A 73 -13.57 0.65 2.51
C ALA A 73 -13.83 -0.70 3.18
N ASN A 74 -12.81 -1.31 3.77
CA ASN A 74 -12.99 -2.34 4.78
C ASN A 74 -13.97 -1.83 5.83
N LEU A 75 -15.14 -2.48 5.97
CA LEU A 75 -16.15 -2.08 6.93
C LEU A 75 -15.60 -2.34 8.34
N VAL A 76 -15.02 -1.30 8.93
CA VAL A 76 -14.39 -1.37 10.25
C VAL A 76 -15.48 -1.60 11.28
N TYR A 77 -15.53 -2.80 11.84
CA TYR A 77 -16.46 -3.17 12.90
C TYR A 77 -16.08 -2.51 14.23
N ALA A 78 -14.80 -2.54 14.57
CA ALA A 78 -14.29 -1.97 15.81
C ALA A 78 -12.83 -1.52 15.67
N ARG A 79 -12.45 -0.50 16.45
CA ARG A 79 -11.06 -0.14 16.71
C ARG A 79 -10.77 -0.49 18.16
N ILE A 80 -9.78 -1.34 18.40
CA ILE A 80 -9.46 -1.89 19.71
C ILE A 80 -7.96 -1.80 19.98
N SER A 81 -7.55 -1.82 21.23
CA SER A 81 -6.14 -1.91 21.61
C SER A 81 -5.68 -3.37 21.65
N SER A 82 -4.37 -3.59 21.55
CA SER A 82 -3.75 -4.90 21.82
C SER A 82 -4.14 -5.49 23.19
N SER A 83 -4.54 -4.65 24.16
CA SER A 83 -5.00 -5.08 25.49
C SER A 83 -6.42 -5.66 25.50
N ASP A 84 -7.25 -5.35 24.49
CA ASP A 84 -8.63 -5.82 24.39
C ASP A 84 -8.74 -7.23 23.77
N LEU A 85 -7.61 -7.82 23.37
CA LEU A 85 -7.54 -9.15 22.78
C LEU A 85 -7.54 -10.25 23.86
N GLU A 86 -8.34 -11.29 23.65
CA GLU A 86 -8.32 -12.50 24.46
C GLU A 86 -7.15 -13.40 24.03
N LYS A 87 -6.41 -13.98 24.98
CA LYS A 87 -5.36 -14.95 24.67
C LYS A 87 -5.96 -16.35 24.56
N SER A 88 -5.58 -17.10 23.52
CA SER A 88 -5.92 -18.52 23.42
C SER A 88 -5.07 -19.35 24.38
N ASP A 89 -5.68 -20.32 25.07
CA ASP A 89 -4.98 -21.22 25.99
C ASP A 89 -4.20 -22.33 25.27
N PHE A 90 -4.57 -22.63 24.03
CA PHE A 90 -4.06 -23.79 23.28
C PHE A 90 -2.99 -23.41 22.26
N GLU A 91 -3.02 -22.17 21.79
CA GLU A 91 -2.08 -21.63 20.82
C GLU A 91 -1.62 -20.27 21.34
N ASN A 92 -0.35 -19.89 21.09
CA ASN A 92 0.16 -18.58 21.48
C ASN A 92 -0.36 -17.49 20.52
N THR A 93 -1.67 -17.42 20.34
CA THR A 93 -2.39 -16.51 19.46
C THR A 93 -3.42 -15.72 20.27
N PHE A 94 -3.63 -14.49 19.85
CA PHE A 94 -4.63 -13.60 20.41
C PHE A 94 -5.87 -13.63 19.52
N PHE A 95 -7.05 -13.40 20.11
CA PHE A 95 -8.28 -13.36 19.33
C PHE A 95 -9.28 -12.33 19.85
N TYR A 96 -10.16 -11.89 18.96
CA TYR A 96 -11.32 -11.05 19.28
C TYR A 96 -12.60 -11.68 18.71
N ARG A 97 -13.73 -11.60 19.41
CA ARG A 97 -14.97 -12.23 18.95
C ARG A 97 -15.71 -11.34 17.96
N CYS A 98 -16.04 -11.89 16.79
CA CYS A 98 -16.85 -11.22 15.79
C CYS A 98 -18.34 -11.44 16.04
N ARG A 99 -19.17 -10.49 15.59
CA ARG A 99 -20.63 -10.59 15.65
C ARG A 99 -21.20 -11.74 14.81
N CYS A 100 -20.48 -12.23 13.80
CA CYS A 100 -20.91 -13.39 13.01
C CYS A 100 -20.73 -14.74 13.75
N GLY A 101 -20.07 -14.76 14.90
CA GLY A 101 -19.78 -15.97 15.67
C GLY A 101 -18.35 -16.49 15.49
N GLU A 102 -17.65 -16.05 14.44
CA GLU A 102 -16.22 -16.35 14.22
C GLU A 102 -15.30 -15.43 15.03
N ARG A 103 -13.99 -15.69 14.96
CA ARG A 103 -12.96 -14.94 15.68
C ARG A 103 -12.04 -14.21 14.70
N TYR A 104 -11.55 -13.06 15.14
CA TYR A 104 -10.41 -12.39 14.54
C TYR A 104 -9.16 -12.95 15.18
N LEU A 105 -8.27 -13.59 14.42
CA LEU A 105 -7.04 -14.17 14.94
C LEU A 105 -5.88 -13.20 14.73
N VAL A 106 -5.09 -12.98 15.77
CA VAL A 106 -3.94 -12.06 15.76
C VAL A 106 -2.72 -12.79 16.30
N GLU A 107 -1.66 -12.82 15.49
CA GLU A 107 -0.40 -13.41 15.90
C GLU A 107 0.37 -12.46 16.84
N PRO A 108 1.06 -12.97 17.87
CA PRO A 108 1.84 -12.14 18.78
C PRO A 108 2.96 -11.37 18.08
N LYS A 109 3.52 -11.93 17.00
CA LYS A 109 4.59 -11.30 16.21
C LYS A 109 4.14 -9.99 15.55
N THR A 110 2.87 -9.88 15.18
CA THR A 110 2.36 -8.65 14.55
C THR A 110 2.12 -7.55 15.58
N LEU A 111 1.86 -7.92 16.85
CA LEU A 111 1.67 -6.97 17.96
C LEU A 111 2.99 -6.34 18.46
N GLU A 112 4.15 -6.89 18.12
CA GLU A 112 5.45 -6.34 18.53
C GLU A 112 5.81 -5.03 17.80
N ALA A 113 5.17 -4.74 16.66
CA ALA A 113 5.37 -3.51 15.91
C ALA A 113 4.63 -2.35 16.58
N LYS A 114 5.33 -1.60 17.45
CA LYS A 114 4.75 -0.45 18.18
C LYS A 114 4.27 0.65 17.23
N ASN A 115 3.16 1.29 17.57
CA ASN A 115 2.53 2.42 16.87
C ASN A 115 2.03 2.09 15.46
N THR A 116 1.48 0.88 15.28
CA THR A 116 0.96 0.41 13.99
C THR A 116 -0.55 0.12 14.10
N ARG A 117 -1.28 0.35 13.01
CA ARG A 117 -2.69 -0.03 12.88
C ARG A 117 -2.77 -1.33 12.10
N LEU A 118 -3.11 -2.42 12.78
CA LEU A 118 -3.25 -3.72 12.16
C LEU A 118 -4.70 -3.93 11.73
N HIS A 119 -4.91 -4.21 10.45
CA HIS A 119 -6.21 -4.56 9.91
C HIS A 119 -6.37 -6.08 9.97
N VAL A 120 -7.29 -6.56 10.80
CA VAL A 120 -7.54 -7.99 11.00
C VAL A 120 -8.91 -8.33 10.43
N MET A 121 -8.92 -9.20 9.42
CA MET A 121 -10.15 -9.65 8.76
C MET A 121 -10.78 -10.80 9.55
N CYS A 122 -12.10 -10.89 9.52
CA CYS A 122 -12.82 -12.02 10.10
C CYS A 122 -12.87 -13.18 9.12
N ASP A 123 -12.66 -14.41 9.58
CA ASP A 123 -12.79 -15.61 8.73
C ASP A 123 -14.24 -15.89 8.29
N GLY A 124 -15.23 -15.38 9.03
CA GLY A 124 -16.65 -15.62 8.78
C GLY A 124 -17.42 -14.48 8.13
N CYS A 125 -16.82 -13.31 7.91
CA CYS A 125 -17.52 -12.17 7.29
C CYS A 125 -16.56 -11.14 6.69
N THR A 126 -17.10 -10.13 6.00
CA THR A 126 -16.33 -9.04 5.38
C THR A 126 -15.95 -7.91 6.35
N LEU A 127 -16.21 -8.09 7.66
CA LEU A 127 -15.90 -7.08 8.67
C LEU A 127 -14.43 -7.14 9.05
N VAL A 128 -13.85 -5.97 9.31
CA VAL A 128 -12.45 -5.82 9.73
C VAL A 128 -12.41 -5.13 11.09
N ILE A 129 -11.48 -5.54 11.96
CA ILE A 129 -11.13 -4.75 13.15
C ILE A 129 -9.78 -4.09 12.94
N ILE A 130 -9.60 -2.93 13.55
CA ILE A 130 -8.30 -2.26 13.62
C ILE A 130 -7.75 -2.46 15.03
N VAL A 131 -6.60 -3.10 15.13
CA VAL A 131 -5.87 -3.25 16.39
C VAL A 131 -4.75 -2.23 16.44
N GLU A 132 -4.75 -1.38 17.46
CA GLU A 132 -3.68 -0.39 17.71
C GLU A 132 -2.65 -0.99 18.68
N THR A 133 -1.38 -0.99 18.26
CA THR A 133 -0.23 -1.61 18.95
C THR A 133 0.77 -0.60 19.50
#